data_AF-A0A1Y4UV14-F1
#
_entry.id   AF-A0A1Y4UV14-F1
#
_cell.length_a   1.000
_cell.length_b   1.000
_cell.length_c   1.000
_cell.angle_alpha   90.00
_cell.angle_beta   90.00
_cell.angle_gamma   90.00
#
_symmetry.space_group_name_H-M   'P 1'
#
loop_
_entity.id
_entity.type
_entity.pdbx_description
1 polymer ?
#
loop_
_entity_poly.entity_id
_entity_poly.type
_entity_poly.pdbx_seq_one_letter_code
_entity_poly.pdbx_strand_id
1 'polypeptide(L)'
;MTIIKIEKEWNNAHASLEGVDYTLPGWAELPEEFTETWEASGPFVEITADEDGNITGMTPAEEILPEEPEPEPEQEPTDTEVLNALLGVTE
;
A
#
# COMPACT_ATOMS: atom_id res chain seq x y z
N MET A 1 11.52 -25.59 6.48
CA MET A 1 10.71 -24.94 7.53
C MET A 1 10.73 -23.46 7.21
N THR A 2 9.63 -22.90 6.74
CA THR A 2 9.51 -21.46 6.45
C THR A 2 8.80 -20.84 7.64
N ILE A 3 9.51 -19.97 8.37
CA ILE A 3 8.93 -19.22 9.49
C ILE A 3 8.31 -17.97 8.87
N ILE A 4 7.02 -17.77 9.12
CA ILE A 4 6.26 -16.67 8.54
C ILE A 4 5.95 -15.71 9.67
N LYS A 5 6.36 -14.46 9.47
CA LYS A 5 6.22 -13.39 10.45
C LYS A 5 4.83 -12.78 10.31
N ILE A 6 3.99 -12.92 11.34
CA ILE A 6 2.69 -12.24 11.42
C ILE A 6 2.88 -11.00 12.30
N GLU A 7 3.41 -9.94 11.70
CA GLU A 7 3.43 -8.59 12.31
C GLU A 7 2.74 -7.62 11.35
N LYS A 8 2.23 -6.52 11.89
CA LYS A 8 1.66 -5.43 11.10
C LYS A 8 2.79 -4.72 10.35
N GLU A 9 2.74 -4.69 9.02
CA GLU A 9 3.66 -3.86 8.24
C GLU A 9 3.23 -2.39 8.25
N TRP A 10 4.17 -1.51 7.90
CA TRP A 10 3.98 -0.06 7.89
C TRP A 10 2.82 0.40 6.99
N ASN A 11 2.45 -0.42 6.00
CA ASN A 11 1.41 -0.11 5.02
C ASN A 11 0.03 -0.74 5.32
N ASN A 12 -0.19 -1.23 6.54
CA ASN A 12 -1.36 -2.04 6.94
C ASN A 12 -1.47 -3.41 6.26
N ALA A 13 -0.50 -3.85 5.46
CA ALA A 13 -0.49 -5.22 4.95
C ALA A 13 0.12 -6.19 5.97
N HIS A 14 -0.20 -7.48 5.83
CA HIS A 14 0.74 -8.55 6.17
C HIS A 14 1.62 -8.77 4.95
N ALA A 15 2.93 -8.91 5.12
CA ALA A 15 3.96 -8.96 4.06
C ALA A 15 3.38 -9.38 2.69
N SER A 16 3.14 -8.39 1.83
CA SER A 16 2.63 -8.60 0.47
C SER A 16 3.64 -9.47 -0.26
N LEU A 17 3.22 -10.69 -0.59
CA LEU A 17 4.02 -11.63 -1.33
C LEU A 17 3.54 -11.56 -2.78
N GLU A 18 4.33 -10.94 -3.65
CA GLU A 18 4.04 -10.96 -5.09
C GLU A 18 4.08 -12.41 -5.61
N GLY A 19 3.02 -12.82 -6.31
CA GLY A 19 2.95 -14.13 -6.97
C GLY A 19 2.68 -15.33 -6.06
N VAL A 20 2.16 -15.13 -4.85
CA VAL A 20 1.74 -16.25 -3.97
C VAL A 20 0.23 -16.40 -3.89
N ASP A 21 -0.18 -17.62 -3.56
CA ASP A 21 -1.56 -17.92 -3.19
C ASP A 21 -1.82 -17.42 -1.76
N TYR A 22 -2.78 -16.49 -1.63
CA TYR A 22 -3.22 -15.97 -0.34
C TYR A 22 -4.17 -16.94 0.38
N THR A 23 -4.65 -17.98 -0.30
CA THR A 23 -5.54 -19.00 0.23
C THR A 23 -4.76 -20.29 0.46
N LEU A 24 -4.06 -20.37 1.60
CA LEU A 24 -3.33 -21.56 1.98
C LEU A 24 -4.11 -22.41 2.99
N PRO A 25 -4.29 -23.72 2.75
CA PRO A 25 -4.94 -24.59 3.72
C PRO A 25 -4.13 -24.65 5.03
N GLY A 26 -4.82 -24.54 6.17
CA GLY A 26 -4.24 -24.73 7.51
C GLY A 26 -3.69 -23.49 8.22
N TRP A 27 -3.97 -22.28 7.73
CA TRP A 27 -3.56 -21.03 8.39
C TRP A 27 -4.69 -20.38 9.19
N ALA A 28 -5.80 -20.08 8.53
CA ALA A 28 -7.01 -19.55 9.11
C ALA A 28 -8.18 -19.89 8.18
N GLU A 29 -9.33 -20.23 8.75
CA GLU A 29 -10.57 -20.37 7.98
C GLU A 29 -11.27 -19.01 7.98
N LEU A 30 -11.55 -18.49 6.78
CA LEU A 30 -12.37 -17.29 6.63
C LEU A 30 -13.83 -17.68 6.90
N PRO A 31 -14.52 -17.07 7.88
CA PRO A 31 -15.94 -17.32 8.09
C PRO A 31 -16.76 -16.95 6.85
N GLU A 32 -17.76 -17.78 6.51
CA GLU A 32 -18.56 -17.62 5.29
C GLU A 32 -19.17 -16.21 5.17
N GLU A 33 -19.54 -15.60 6.30
CA GLU A 33 -20.13 -14.26 6.39
C GLU A 33 -19.20 -13.13 5.92
N PHE A 34 -17.88 -13.34 5.89
CA PHE A 34 -16.90 -12.35 5.44
C PHE A 34 -16.35 -12.62 4.03
N THR A 35 -16.83 -13.68 3.36
CA THR A 35 -16.39 -14.05 2.00
C THR A 35 -16.56 -12.90 1.01
N GLU A 36 -17.72 -12.24 1.01
CA GLU A 36 -18.01 -11.15 0.06
C GLU A 36 -17.08 -9.94 0.29
N THR A 37 -16.77 -9.62 1.55
CA THR A 37 -15.83 -8.52 1.87
C THR A 37 -14.41 -8.87 1.46
N TRP A 38 -13.98 -10.12 1.67
CA TRP A 38 -12.67 -10.59 1.25
C TRP A 38 -12.53 -10.60 -0.28
N GLU A 39 -13.54 -11.06 -1.02
CA GLU A 39 -13.52 -11.04 -2.49
C GLU A 39 -13.48 -9.61 -3.05
N ALA A 40 -14.11 -8.65 -2.36
CA ALA A 40 -14.16 -7.26 -2.79
C ALA A 40 -12.91 -6.44 -2.42
N SER A 41 -12.24 -6.74 -1.29
CA SER A 41 -11.23 -5.84 -0.70
C SER A 41 -9.98 -6.54 -0.16
N GLY A 42 -9.92 -7.88 -0.18
CA GLY A 42 -8.72 -8.61 0.20
C GLY A 42 -7.54 -8.29 -0.73
N PRO A 43 -6.29 -8.24 -0.24
CA PRO A 43 -5.86 -8.53 1.13
C PRO A 43 -5.93 -7.32 2.09
N PHE A 44 -6.44 -6.17 1.63
CA PHE A 44 -6.48 -4.93 2.42
C PHE A 44 -7.80 -4.81 3.19
N VAL A 45 -7.88 -5.53 4.30
CA VAL A 45 -9.02 -5.51 5.22
C VAL A 45 -8.56 -5.31 6.65
N GLU A 46 -9.39 -4.65 7.44
CA GLU A 46 -9.25 -4.61 8.90
C GLU A 46 -10.08 -5.74 9.52
N ILE A 47 -9.46 -6.51 10.40
CA ILE A 47 -10.06 -7.67 11.06
C ILE A 47 -10.23 -7.36 12.55
N THR A 48 -11.44 -7.52 13.06
CA THR A 48 -11.70 -7.56 14.49
C THR A 48 -11.87 -9.00 14.95
N ALA A 49 -11.22 -9.37 16.05
CA ALA A 49 -11.30 -10.69 16.65
C ALA A 49 -11.70 -10.61 18.13
N ASP A 50 -12.33 -11.67 18.64
CA ASP A 50 -12.60 -11.83 20.07
C ASP A 50 -11.35 -12.28 20.85
N GLU A 51 -11.50 -12.48 22.16
CA GLU A 51 -10.40 -12.92 23.04
C GLU A 51 -9.87 -14.33 22.72
N ASP A 52 -10.68 -15.16 22.05
CA ASP A 52 -10.33 -16.51 21.61
C ASP A 52 -9.69 -16.54 20.22
N GLY A 53 -9.64 -15.38 19.52
CA GLY A 53 -9.07 -15.22 18.20
C GLY A 53 -10.04 -15.53 17.05
N ASN A 54 -11.35 -15.66 17.32
CA ASN A 54 -12.35 -15.79 16.26
C ASN A 54 -12.60 -14.43 15.61
N ILE A 55 -12.68 -14.41 14.28
CA ILE A 55 -13.02 -13.20 13.53
C ILE A 55 -14.49 -12.84 13.83
N THR A 56 -14.71 -11.64 14.36
CA THR A 56 -16.03 -11.08 14.68
C THR A 56 -16.44 -9.94 13.76
N GLY A 57 -15.50 -9.48 12.91
CA GLY A 57 -15.77 -8.45 11.92
C GLY A 57 -14.63 -8.32 10.91
N MET A 58 -15.00 -7.91 9.70
CA MET A 58 -14.09 -7.60 8.61
C MET A 58 -14.61 -6.37 7.88
N THR A 59 -13.76 -5.37 7.69
CA THR A 59 -14.11 -4.15 6.94
C THR A 59 -13.03 -3.82 5.91
N PRO A 60 -13.39 -3.26 4.74
CA PRO A 60 -12.41 -2.78 3.77
C PRO A 60 -11.44 -1.78 4.40
N ALA A 61 -10.17 -1.90 4.05
CA ALA A 61 -9.12 -0.95 4.42
C ALA A 61 -8.42 -0.42 3.17
N GLU A 62 -7.98 0.83 3.21
CA GLU A 62 -7.17 1.39 2.13
C GLU A 62 -5.71 0.94 2.28
N GLU A 63 -5.08 0.60 1.16
CA GLU A 63 -3.64 0.41 1.08
C GLU A 63 -2.95 1.74 1.39
N ILE A 64 -2.02 1.74 2.35
CA ILE A 64 -1.15 2.91 2.54
C ILE A 64 -0.03 2.81 1.50
N LEU A 65 -0.13 3.64 0.47
CA LEU A 65 0.94 3.82 -0.51
C LEU A 65 2.06 4.69 0.08
N PRO A 66 3.32 4.46 -0.30
CA PRO A 66 4.39 5.40 0.03
C PRO A 66 4.06 6.77 -0.57
N GLU A 67 4.33 7.85 0.18
CA GLU A 67 4.18 9.20 -0.35
C GLU A 67 5.02 9.36 -1.62
N GLU A 68 4.41 9.89 -2.68
CA GLU A 68 5.18 10.25 -3.88
C GLU A 68 6.23 11.28 -3.46
N PRO A 69 7.49 11.15 -3.93
CA PRO A 69 8.51 12.16 -3.62
C PRO A 69 8.01 13.52 -4.10
N GLU A 70 8.18 14.55 -3.28
CA GLU A 70 7.87 15.92 -3.68
C GLU A 70 8.56 16.20 -5.03
N PRO A 71 7.87 16.81 -6.00
CA PRO A 71 8.50 17.19 -7.25
C PRO A 71 9.70 18.08 -6.94
N GLU A 72 10.83 17.83 -7.62
CA GLU A 72 11.98 18.72 -7.51
C GLU A 72 11.54 20.16 -7.78
N PRO A 73 11.99 21.14 -6.98
CA PRO A 73 11.62 22.53 -7.21
C PRO A 73 11.95 22.92 -8.65
N GLU A 74 11.04 23.64 -9.31
CA GLU A 74 11.30 24.18 -10.65
C GLU A 74 12.62 24.95 -10.60
N GLN A 75 13.55 24.60 -11.50
CA GLN A 75 14.83 25.29 -11.55
C GLN A 75 14.58 26.77 -11.84
N GLU A 76 15.09 27.64 -10.98
CA GLU A 76 15.10 29.07 -11.27
C GLU A 76 15.89 29.29 -12.57
N PRO A 77 15.43 30.20 -13.45
CA PRO A 77 16.13 30.49 -14.68
C PRO A 77 17.55 30.93 -14.34
N THR A 78 18.52 30.30 -14.98
CA THR A 78 19.93 30.66 -14.80
C THR A 78 20.17 32.09 -15.26
N ASP A 79 21.20 32.74 -14.71
CA ASP A 79 21.62 34.09 -15.15
C ASP A 79 21.82 34.18 -16.67
N THR A 80 22.23 33.07 -17.30
CA THR A 80 22.44 33.00 -18.75
C THR A 80 21.11 33.00 -19.52
N GLU A 81 20.09 32.30 -19.03
CA GLU A 81 18.75 32.31 -19.64
C GLU A 81 18.08 33.69 -19.48
N VAL A 82 18.26 34.31 -18.31
CA VAL A 82 17.80 35.68 -18.06
C VAL A 82 18.49 36.66 -19.00
N LEU A 83 19.82 36.55 -19.18
CA LEU A 83 20.59 37.38 -20.09
C LEU A 83 20.21 37.15 -21.56
N ASN A 84 20.02 35.91 -21.99
CA ASN A 84 19.62 35.60 -23.37
C ASN A 84 18.22 36.15 -23.70
N ALA A 85 17.27 36.06 -22.75
CA ALA A 85 15.94 36.66 -22.87
C ALA A 85 16.00 38.21 -22.94
N LEU A 86 16.86 38.83 -22.14
CA LEU A 86 17.09 40.30 -22.15
C LEU A 86 17.76 40.79 -23.45
N LEU A 87 18.67 39.99 -24.00
CA LEU A 87 19.45 40.33 -25.19
C LEU A 87 18.76 39.92 -26.50
N GLY A 88 17.61 39.24 -26.43
CA GLY A 88 16.87 38.77 -27.61
C GLY A 88 17.64 37.74 -28.44
N VAL A 89 18.58 37.02 -27.82
CA VAL A 89 19.37 35.98 -28.48
C VAL A 89 18.57 34.68 -28.38
N THR A 90 17.77 34.41 -29.40
CA THR A 90 17.26 33.06 -29.67
C THR A 90 18.28 32.32 -30.52
N GLU A 91 18.56 31.05 -30.19
CA GLU A 91 19.40 30.16 -31.02
C GLU A 91 18.95 30.09 -32.48
#